data_AF-A0A9D1X891-F1
#
_entry.id   AF-A0A9D1X891-F1
#
_cell.length_a   1.000
_cell.length_b   1.000
_cell.length_c   1.000
_cell.angle_alpha   90.00
_cell.angle_beta   90.00
_cell.angle_gamma   90.00
#
_symmetry.space_group_name_H-M   'P 1'
#
loop_
_entity.id
_entity.type
_entity.pdbx_description
1 polymer ?
#
loop_
_entity_poly.entity_id
_entity_poly.type
_entity_poly.pdbx_seq_one_letter_code
_entity_poly.pdbx_strand_id
1 'polypeptide(L)'
;MAQGYKLVEKKNLGKDSAEQSTKVYAIPKYNGYTDMDSLRKMIGARSTVSSADVKAVLDNLNFVLDMELQAGRIVRLGKFGNFRLSLSIEGANDKEGFDRSMIVGARVIFTAWRNPSIIHRLRAWVLSLFGKQTKIPRPYQF
;
A
#
# COMPACT_ATOMS: atom_id res chain seq x y z
N MET A 1 16.95 3.14 14.18
CA MET A 1 15.69 3.90 14.07
C MET A 1 14.55 2.98 14.45
N ALA A 2 13.90 3.18 15.60
CA ALA A 2 12.81 2.33 16.09
C ALA A 2 11.44 2.93 15.72
N GLN A 3 10.49 2.08 15.34
CA GLN A 3 9.10 2.50 15.08
C GLN A 3 8.40 2.82 16.40
N GLY A 4 8.15 4.10 16.67
CA GLY A 4 7.33 4.54 17.81
C GLY A 4 5.83 4.37 17.56
N TYR A 5 5.03 4.51 18.62
CA TYR A 5 3.56 4.54 18.56
C TYR A 5 2.99 5.66 19.43
N LYS A 6 1.77 6.11 19.11
CA LYS A 6 0.93 6.96 19.95
C LYS A 6 -0.36 6.23 20.30
N LEU A 7 -0.85 6.43 21.51
CA LEU A 7 -2.16 5.91 21.93
C LEU A 7 -3.24 6.92 21.54
N VAL A 8 -4.30 6.43 20.90
CA VAL A 8 -5.46 7.25 20.51
C VAL A 8 -6.72 6.51 20.91
N GLU A 9 -7.60 7.21 21.62
CA GLU A 9 -8.94 6.76 21.91
C GLU A 9 -9.81 6.90 20.67
N LYS A 10 -10.45 5.81 20.25
CA LYS A 10 -11.41 5.81 19.16
C LYS A 10 -12.68 5.10 19.59
N LYS A 11 -13.78 5.49 18.95
CA LYS A 11 -15.06 4.81 19.08
C LYS A 11 -14.89 3.33 18.76
N ASN A 12 -15.34 2.49 19.67
CA ASN A 12 -15.32 1.05 19.49
C ASN A 12 -16.35 0.70 18.40
N LEU A 13 -15.93 -0.01 17.35
CA LEU A 13 -16.81 -0.50 16.28
C LEU A 13 -16.97 -2.03 16.35
N GLY A 14 -16.50 -2.65 17.42
CA GLY A 14 -16.60 -4.09 17.65
C GLY A 14 -17.95 -4.52 18.23
N LYS A 15 -18.14 -5.82 18.43
CA LYS A 15 -19.36 -6.40 19.01
C LYS A 15 -19.65 -5.85 20.42
N ASP A 16 -18.62 -5.51 21.19
CA ASP A 16 -18.72 -4.93 22.54
C ASP A 16 -18.93 -3.41 22.52
N SER A 17 -19.28 -2.81 21.38
CA SER A 17 -19.51 -1.36 21.25
C SER A 17 -20.64 -0.85 22.14
N ALA A 18 -21.53 -1.72 22.60
CA ALA A 18 -22.64 -1.36 23.50
C ALA A 18 -22.19 -1.16 24.95
N GLU A 19 -21.17 -1.89 25.42
CA GLU A 19 -20.68 -1.82 26.82
C GLU A 19 -19.45 -0.93 26.98
N GLN A 20 -18.54 -0.94 26.00
CA GLN A 20 -17.39 -0.04 25.95
C GLN A 20 -17.48 0.83 24.70
N SER A 21 -17.92 2.07 24.90
CA SER A 21 -18.10 3.06 23.81
C SER A 21 -16.77 3.48 23.16
N THR A 22 -15.66 3.42 23.90
CA THR A 22 -14.34 3.89 23.45
C THR A 22 -13.25 2.86 23.79
N LYS A 23 -12.36 2.57 22.82
CA LYS A 23 -11.18 1.72 23.00
C LYS A 23 -9.91 2.49 22.62
N VAL A 24 -8.82 2.21 23.33
CA VAL A 24 -7.49 2.81 23.07
C VAL A 24 -6.78 1.97 22.01
N TYR A 25 -6.35 2.60 20.92
CA TYR A 25 -5.60 1.97 19.83
C TYR A 25 -4.19 2.55 19.74
N ALA A 26 -3.19 1.68 19.53
CA ALA A 26 -1.84 2.11 19.18
C ALA A 26 -1.75 2.41 17.68
N ILE A 27 -1.32 3.63 17.34
CA ILE A 27 -1.10 4.08 15.96
C ILE A 27 0.41 4.33 15.77
N PRO A 28 1.03 3.86 14.68
CA PRO A 28 2.44 4.12 14.43
C PRO A 28 2.73 5.63 14.35
N LYS A 29 3.82 6.05 14.98
CA LYS A 29 4.37 7.40 14.83
C LYS A 29 5.33 7.40 13.65
N TYR A 30 5.03 8.18 12.63
CA TYR A 30 5.92 8.39 11.48
C TYR A 30 6.96 9.46 11.83
N ASN A 31 8.20 9.24 11.43
CA ASN A 31 9.34 10.10 11.76
C ASN A 31 9.90 10.88 10.55
N GLY A 32 9.17 10.89 9.44
CA GLY A 32 9.52 11.64 8.25
C GLY A 32 9.02 10.99 6.97
N TYR A 33 9.45 11.58 5.86
CA TYR A 33 9.24 11.06 4.51
C TYR A 33 10.60 10.74 3.89
N THR A 34 10.65 9.67 3.10
CA THR A 34 11.80 9.43 2.22
C THR A 34 11.49 10.11 0.90
N ASP A 35 12.29 11.11 0.54
CA ASP A 35 12.18 11.82 -0.73
C ASP A 35 12.80 11.03 -1.88
N MET A 36 12.49 11.45 -3.11
CA MET A 36 13.01 10.83 -4.32
C MET A 36 14.54 10.93 -4.41
N ASP A 37 15.14 12.00 -3.87
CA ASP A 37 16.57 12.21 -3.85
C ASP A 37 17.30 11.22 -2.93
N SER A 38 16.77 10.95 -1.74
CA SER A 38 17.32 9.90 -0.87
C SER A 38 17.09 8.53 -1.49
N LEU A 39 15.92 8.29 -2.08
CA LEU A 39 15.58 7.00 -2.68
C LEU A 39 16.51 6.64 -3.84
N ARG A 40 16.76 7.57 -4.77
CA ARG A 40 17.69 7.34 -5.89
C ARG A 40 19.14 7.11 -5.42
N LYS A 41 19.58 7.81 -4.37
CA LYS A 41 20.90 7.59 -3.77
C LYS A 41 21.00 6.22 -3.12
N MET A 42 19.98 5.79 -2.38
CA MET A 42 19.95 4.48 -1.73
C MET A 42 19.90 3.31 -2.74
N ILE A 43 19.17 3.47 -3.86
CA ILE A 43 19.13 2.47 -4.94
C ILE A 43 20.44 2.46 -5.71
N GLY A 44 20.96 3.63 -6.06
CA GLY A 44 22.26 3.77 -6.73
C GLY A 44 23.38 3.15 -5.90
N ALA A 45 23.42 3.37 -4.59
CA ALA A 45 24.41 2.75 -3.70
C ALA A 45 24.32 1.21 -3.62
N ARG A 46 23.19 0.62 -4.02
CA ARG A 46 22.96 -0.84 -4.02
C ARG A 46 23.06 -1.46 -5.41
N SER A 47 23.35 -0.67 -6.43
CA SER A 47 23.40 -1.10 -7.84
C SER A 47 24.59 -0.43 -8.55
N THR A 48 24.83 -0.79 -9.80
CA THR A 48 25.82 -0.11 -10.64
C THR A 48 25.24 1.09 -11.39
N VAL A 49 24.01 1.47 -11.07
CA VAL A 49 23.21 2.46 -11.80
C VAL A 49 23.35 3.84 -11.13
N SER A 50 23.57 4.90 -11.91
CA SER A 50 23.73 6.23 -11.33
C SER A 50 22.41 6.77 -10.78
N SER A 51 22.48 7.74 -9.87
CA SER A 51 21.27 8.39 -9.36
C SER A 51 20.44 9.09 -10.45
N ALA A 52 21.07 9.51 -11.56
CA ALA A 52 20.38 10.09 -12.70
C ALA A 52 19.57 9.02 -13.46
N ASP A 53 20.18 7.86 -13.68
CA ASP A 53 19.55 6.73 -14.36
C ASP A 53 18.38 6.17 -13.56
N VAL A 54 18.51 6.06 -12.22
CA VAL A 54 17.40 5.63 -11.36
C VAL A 54 16.20 6.57 -11.49
N LYS A 55 16.44 7.89 -11.55
CA LYS A 55 15.37 8.86 -11.74
C LYS A 55 14.71 8.68 -13.10
N ALA A 56 15.50 8.56 -14.17
CA ALA A 56 14.99 8.34 -15.52
C ALA A 56 14.12 7.08 -15.62
N VAL A 57 14.52 5.97 -14.98
CA VAL A 57 13.73 4.73 -14.96
C VAL A 57 12.40 4.92 -14.24
N LEU A 58 12.38 5.61 -13.09
CA LEU A 58 11.15 5.84 -12.33
C LEU A 58 10.19 6.80 -13.07
N ASP A 59 10.73 7.82 -13.75
CA ASP A 59 9.93 8.74 -14.57
C ASP A 59 9.33 8.00 -15.78
N ASN A 60 10.13 7.19 -16.48
CA ASN A 60 9.65 6.37 -17.59
C ASN A 60 8.63 5.31 -17.15
N LEU A 61 8.78 4.76 -15.94
CA LEU A 61 7.79 3.83 -15.39
C LEU A 61 6.42 4.50 -15.23
N ASN A 62 6.36 5.77 -14.80
CA ASN A 62 5.11 6.50 -14.71
C ASN A 62 4.45 6.70 -16.09
N PHE A 63 5.26 7.00 -17.12
CA PHE A 63 4.76 7.14 -18.49
C PHE A 63 4.19 5.81 -19.04
N VAL A 64 4.93 4.70 -18.86
CA VAL A 64 4.46 3.37 -19.28
C VAL A 64 3.21 2.97 -18.51
N LEU A 65 3.16 3.24 -17.20
CA LEU A 65 1.97 2.97 -16.39
C LEU A 65 0.73 3.68 -16.92
N ASP A 66 0.82 4.95 -17.29
CA ASP A 66 -0.30 5.69 -17.87
C ASP A 66 -0.77 5.06 -19.19
N MET A 67 0.16 4.80 -20.12
CA MET A 67 -0.15 4.18 -21.40
C MET A 67 -0.84 2.81 -21.25
N GLU A 68 -0.34 1.98 -20.34
CA GLU A 68 -0.88 0.64 -20.09
C GLU A 68 -2.28 0.68 -19.43
N LEU A 69 -2.50 1.63 -18.51
CA LEU A 69 -3.81 1.81 -17.87
C LEU A 69 -4.85 2.37 -18.84
N GLN A 70 -4.47 3.28 -19.73
CA GLN A 70 -5.34 3.77 -20.81
C GLN A 70 -5.69 2.66 -21.80
N ALA A 71 -4.78 1.73 -22.06
CA ALA A 71 -5.04 0.52 -22.84
C ALA A 71 -5.93 -0.50 -22.11
N GLY A 72 -6.41 -0.21 -20.90
CA GLY A 72 -7.29 -1.06 -20.11
C GLY A 72 -6.57 -2.25 -19.44
N ARG A 73 -5.23 -2.25 -19.40
CA ARG A 73 -4.45 -3.35 -18.83
C ARG A 73 -4.21 -3.15 -17.34
N ILE A 74 -4.06 -4.26 -16.62
CA ILE A 74 -3.63 -4.26 -15.21
C ILE A 74 -2.12 -4.41 -15.19
N VAL A 75 -1.41 -3.38 -14.70
CA VAL A 75 0.05 -3.40 -14.64
C VAL A 75 0.51 -4.10 -13.37
N ARG A 76 1.15 -5.26 -13.52
CA ARG A 76 1.66 -6.07 -12.40
C ARG A 76 3.18 -5.88 -12.28
N LEU A 77 3.62 -5.20 -11.23
CA LEU A 77 5.03 -4.99 -10.92
C LEU A 77 5.54 -6.10 -9.97
N GLY A 78 5.53 -7.35 -10.43
CA GLY A 78 6.11 -8.48 -9.69
C GLY A 78 5.71 -8.54 -8.20
N LYS A 79 6.71 -8.45 -7.30
CA LYS A 79 6.51 -8.47 -5.83
C LYS A 79 6.14 -7.12 -5.21
N PHE A 80 6.03 -6.07 -6.01
CA PHE A 80 5.68 -4.72 -5.56
C PHE A 80 4.18 -4.57 -5.42
N GLY A 81 3.43 -4.91 -6.48
CA GLY A 81 1.98 -4.80 -6.48
C GLY A 81 1.41 -4.63 -7.88
N ASN A 82 0.12 -4.31 -7.90
CA ASN A 82 -0.68 -4.24 -9.11
C ASN A 82 -1.32 -2.85 -9.19
N PHE A 83 -1.24 -2.20 -10.35
CA PHE A 83 -2.00 -1.01 -10.68
C PHE A 83 -3.16 -1.39 -11.58
N ARG A 84 -4.36 -0.94 -11.24
CA ARG A 84 -5.55 -1.13 -12.07
C ARG A 84 -6.39 0.14 -12.11
N LEU A 85 -7.07 0.35 -13.23
CA LEU A 85 -8.09 1.38 -13.35
C LEU A 85 -9.38 0.91 -12.68
N SER A 86 -10.00 1.79 -11.91
CA SER A 86 -11.34 1.60 -11.36
C SER A 86 -12.19 2.78 -11.77
N LEU A 87 -13.36 2.48 -12.33
CA LEU A 87 -14.35 3.50 -12.64
C LEU A 87 -15.17 3.80 -11.38
N SER A 88 -15.51 5.07 -11.20
CA SER A 88 -16.50 5.55 -10.25
C SER A 88 -17.77 5.81 -11.03
N ILE A 89 -18.82 5.07 -10.71
CA ILE A 89 -20.07 5.04 -11.47
C ILE A 89 -21.22 5.20 -10.48
N GLU A 90 -22.21 6.03 -10.81
CA GLU A 90 -23.49 6.05 -10.11
C GLU A 90 -24.30 4.82 -10.52
N GLY A 91 -24.71 3.99 -9.55
CA GLY A 91 -25.34 2.71 -9.83
C GLY A 91 -26.69 2.87 -10.53
N ALA A 92 -26.86 2.20 -11.67
CA ALA A 92 -28.15 2.05 -12.33
C ALA A 92 -28.92 0.85 -11.74
N ASN A 93 -30.25 0.94 -11.67
CA ASN A 93 -31.10 -0.16 -11.21
C ASN A 93 -31.18 -1.32 -12.22
N ASP A 94 -31.16 -1.00 -13.51
CA ASP A 94 -31.26 -1.96 -14.61
C ASP A 94 -30.15 -1.76 -15.65
N LYS A 95 -29.81 -2.83 -16.38
CA LYS A 95 -28.77 -2.78 -17.43
C LYS A 95 -29.15 -1.87 -18.60
N GLU A 96 -30.44 -1.77 -18.92
CA GLU A 96 -30.95 -0.93 -20.01
C GLU A 96 -30.98 0.56 -19.65
N GLY A 97 -31.02 0.87 -18.35
CA GLY A 97 -30.93 2.24 -17.84
C GLY A 97 -29.49 2.74 -17.68
N PHE A 98 -28.49 1.96 -18.08
CA PHE A 98 -27.10 2.37 -18.00
C PHE A 98 -26.76 3.37 -19.10
N ASP A 99 -26.45 4.61 -18.71
CA ASP A 99 -25.91 5.62 -19.60
C ASP A 99 -24.44 5.93 -19.27
N ARG A 100 -23.67 6.29 -20.31
CA ARG A 100 -22.25 6.67 -20.16
C ARG A 100 -22.07 7.91 -19.29
N SER A 101 -23.08 8.77 -19.21
CA SER A 101 -23.09 9.94 -18.32
C SER A 101 -23.01 9.57 -16.83
N MET A 102 -23.38 8.34 -16.46
CA MET A 102 -23.29 7.84 -15.07
C MET A 102 -21.86 7.53 -14.63
N ILE A 103 -20.89 7.52 -15.56
CA ILE A 103 -19.47 7.36 -15.24
C ILE A 103 -18.95 8.71 -14.76
N VAL A 104 -18.89 8.87 -13.44
CA VAL A 104 -18.46 10.10 -12.74
C VAL A 104 -16.96 10.34 -12.88
N GLY A 105 -16.16 9.27 -12.96
CA GLY A 105 -14.72 9.40 -13.17
C GLY A 105 -13.96 8.09 -13.10
N ALA A 106 -12.63 8.19 -13.21
CA ALA A 106 -11.72 7.07 -13.12
C ALA A 106 -10.64 7.34 -12.06
N ARG A 107 -10.24 6.29 -11.35
CA ARG A 107 -9.15 6.34 -10.37
C ARG A 107 -8.23 5.15 -10.53
N VAL A 108 -6.94 5.36 -10.27
CA VAL A 108 -5.95 4.28 -10.24
C VAL A 108 -5.92 3.69 -8.84
N ILE A 109 -6.11 2.37 -8.76
CA ILE A 109 -5.99 1.62 -7.51
C ILE A 109 -4.65 0.87 -7.53
N PHE A 110 -3.79 1.20 -6.57
CA PHE A 110 -2.60 0.40 -6.27
C PHE A 110 -2.92 -0.64 -5.20
N THR A 111 -2.79 -1.91 -5.55
CA THR A 111 -2.86 -3.02 -4.59
C THR A 111 -1.45 -3.53 -4.36
N ALA A 112 -0.88 -3.18 -3.20
CA ALA A 112 0.42 -3.71 -2.81
C ALA A 112 0.35 -5.25 -2.76
N TRP A 113 1.34 -5.92 -3.35
CA TRP A 113 1.38 -7.37 -3.25
C TRP A 113 1.62 -7.74 -1.79
N ARG A 114 0.78 -8.62 -1.24
CA ARG A 114 0.93 -9.13 0.12
C ARG A 114 2.11 -10.10 0.17
N ASN A 115 3.33 -9.59 -0.01
CA ASN A 115 4.54 -10.38 0.03
C ASN A 115 4.70 -10.94 1.45
N PRO A 116 4.50 -12.26 1.65
CA PRO A 116 4.54 -12.83 2.98
C PRO A 116 5.89 -12.53 3.63
N SER A 117 7.02 -12.65 2.92
CA SER A 117 8.35 -12.45 3.50
C SER A 117 8.59 -11.03 4.02
N ILE A 118 8.12 -9.99 3.32
CA ILE A 118 8.27 -8.60 3.79
C ILE A 118 7.37 -8.36 5.00
N ILE A 119 6.11 -8.81 4.94
CA ILE A 119 5.16 -8.64 6.04
C ILE A 119 5.61 -9.42 7.27
N HIS A 120 6.14 -10.64 7.11
CA HIS A 120 6.69 -11.42 8.21
C HIS A 120 7.91 -10.73 8.83
N ARG A 121 8.84 -10.20 8.03
CA ARG A 121 9.99 -9.44 8.55
C ARG A 121 9.56 -8.17 9.28
N LEU A 122 8.63 -7.40 8.72
CA LEU A 122 8.11 -6.19 9.34
C LEU A 122 7.34 -6.51 10.62
N ARG A 123 6.50 -7.55 10.62
CA ARG A 123 5.78 -7.98 11.84
C ARG A 123 6.75 -8.46 12.91
N ALA A 124 7.72 -9.31 12.58
CA ALA A 124 8.72 -9.78 13.52
C ALA A 124 9.53 -8.61 14.11
N TRP A 125 9.95 -7.66 13.26
CA TRP A 125 10.65 -6.46 13.70
C TRP A 125 9.78 -5.58 14.62
N VAL A 126 8.53 -5.29 14.23
CA VAL A 126 7.58 -4.52 15.05
C VAL A 126 7.33 -5.20 16.40
N LEU A 127 7.14 -6.52 16.43
CA LEU A 127 6.91 -7.27 17.67
C LEU A 127 8.18 -7.28 18.56
N SER A 128 9.36 -7.34 17.95
CA SER A 128 10.64 -7.26 18.67
C SER A 128 10.85 -5.91 19.36
N LEU A 129 10.40 -4.81 18.75
CA LEU A 129 10.45 -3.47 19.35
C LEU A 129 9.54 -3.31 20.59
N PHE A 130 8.53 -4.17 20.74
CA PHE A 130 7.57 -4.13 21.84
C PHE A 130 7.72 -5.30 22.83
N GLY A 131 8.83 -6.04 22.76
CA GLY A 131 9.16 -7.10 23.72
C GLY A 131 8.23 -8.32 23.71
N LYS A 132 7.34 -8.46 22.72
CA LYS A 132 6.43 -9.61 22.59
C LYS A 132 7.06 -10.67 21.71
N GLN A 133 7.67 -11.70 22.31
CA GLN A 133 7.98 -12.94 21.58
C GLN A 133 6.67 -13.66 21.25
N THR A 134 6.42 -13.90 19.97
CA THR A 134 5.40 -14.87 19.54
C THR A 134 6.08 -15.91 18.65
N LYS A 135 5.91 -17.19 18.95
CA LYS A 135 6.31 -18.30 18.07
C LYS A 135 5.71 -18.05 16.68
N ILE A 136 6.57 -17.76 15.71
CA ILE A 136 6.18 -17.49 14.33
C ILE A 136 5.82 -18.85 13.71
N PRO A 137 4.57 -19.12 13.28
CA PRO A 137 4.30 -20.30 12.48
C PRO A 137 5.02 -20.18 11.13
N ARG A 138 5.66 -21.26 10.68
CA ARG A 138 6.46 -21.27 9.46
C ARG A 138 5.63 -20.76 8.27
N PRO A 139 6.21 -19.97 7.35
CA PRO A 139 5.52 -19.58 6.13
C PRO A 139 5.11 -20.85 5.38
N TYR A 140 3.85 -20.89 4.93
CA TYR A 140 3.29 -21.94 4.08
C TYR A 140 4.28 -22.27 2.95
N GLN A 141 4.79 -23.49 2.98
CA GLN A 141 5.47 -24.10 1.83
C GLN A 141 4.37 -24.48 0.85
N PHE A 142 4.35 -23.81 -0.29
CA PHE A 142 3.79 -24.34 -1.54
C PHE A 142 4.96 -24.52 -2.49
#